data_AF-A0A6V7WNS9-F1
#
_entry.id   AF-A0A6V7WNS9-F1
#
_cell.length_a   1.000
_cell.length_b   1.000
_cell.length_c   1.000
_cell.angle_alpha   90.00
_cell.angle_beta   90.00
_cell.angle_gamma   90.00
#
_symmetry.space_group_name_H-M   'P 1'
#
loop_
_entity.id
_entity.type
_entity.pdbx_description
1 polymer ?
#
loop_
_entity_poly.entity_id
_entity_poly.type
_entity_poly.pdbx_seq_one_letter_code
_entity_poly.pdbx_strand_id
1 'polypeptide(L)' 'MAKTIENDEKRFDFMRRQVNSLEDCMKDGPEKWKTIRSLVISSLKHFIRKNYKSDPRMLDFWYLMVNKKFFKLIF' A
#
# COMPACT_ATOMS: atom_id res chain seq x y z
N MET A 1 -15.85 -11.21 16.74
CA MET A 1 -15.72 -10.89 15.30
C MET A 1 -15.70 -9.38 15.04
N ALA A 2 -16.70 -8.61 15.49
CA ALA A 2 -16.83 -7.17 15.16
C ALA A 2 -15.62 -6.30 15.56
N LYS A 3 -15.05 -6.49 16.76
CA LYS A 3 -13.87 -5.74 17.23
C LYS A 3 -12.61 -5.96 16.37
N THR A 4 -12.49 -7.12 15.72
CA THR A 4 -11.35 -7.46 14.88
C THR A 4 -11.45 -6.76 13.52
N ILE A 5 -12.66 -6.68 12.97
CA ILE A 5 -12.96 -6.03 11.70
C ILE A 5 -12.74 -4.51 11.81
N GLU A 6 -13.22 -3.89 12.88
CA GLU A 6 -13.03 -2.44 13.14
C GLU A 6 -11.54 -2.06 13.25
N ASN A 7 -10.73 -2.94 13.85
CA ASN A 7 -9.29 -2.71 13.97
C ASN A 7 -8.57 -2.84 12.62
N ASP A 8 -9.04 -3.75 11.75
CA ASP A 8 -8.46 -3.96 10.44
C ASP A 8 -8.79 -2.83 9.46
N GLU A 9 -9.99 -2.25 9.53
CA GLU A 9 -10.34 -1.05 8.76
C GLU A 9 -9.50 0.16 9.17
N LYS A 10 -9.35 0.42 10.48
CA LYS A 10 -8.48 1.49 10.99
C LYS A 10 -7.03 1.29 10.55
N ARG A 11 -6.56 0.04 10.57
CA ARG A 11 -5.21 -0.30 10.11
C ARG A 11 -5.07 -0.11 8.60
N PHE A 12 -6.10 -0.45 7.82
CA PHE A 12 -6.13 -0.24 6.38
C PHE A 12 -6.02 1.26 6.05
N ASP A 13 -6.86 2.08 6.66
CA ASP A 13 -6.85 3.53 6.47
C ASP A 13 -5.53 4.15 6.91
N PHE A 14 -4.96 3.69 8.02
CA PHE A 14 -3.64 4.12 8.47
C PHE A 14 -2.56 3.82 7.42
N MET A 15 -2.50 2.59 6.89
CA MET A 15 -1.50 2.21 5.89
C MET A 15 -1.65 2.99 4.59
N ARG A 16 -2.89 3.24 4.15
CA ARG A 16 -3.17 4.08 2.97
C ARG A 16 -2.69 5.51 3.17
N ARG A 17 -2.95 6.11 4.34
CA ARG A 17 -2.45 7.46 4.68
C ARG A 17 -0.93 7.53 4.74
N GLN A 18 -0.27 6.49 5.25
CA GLN A 18 1.20 6.43 5.28
C GLN A 18 1.78 6.39 3.86
N VAL A 19 1.18 5.59 2.97
CA VAL A 19 1.61 5.53 1.57
C VAL A 19 1.44 6.88 0.87
N ASN A 20 0.29 7.53 1.01
CA ASN A 20 0.06 8.86 0.43
C ASN A 20 1.01 9.91 1.04
N SER A 21 1.21 9.88 2.36
CA SER A 21 2.13 10.81 3.03
C SER A 21 3.58 10.63 2.56
N LEU A 22 4.03 9.40 2.30
CA LEU A 22 5.36 9.17 1.73
C LEU A 22 5.44 9.59 0.26
N GLU A 23 4.34 9.45 -0.48
CA GLU A 23 4.24 9.97 -1.84
C GLU A 23 4.36 11.49 -1.88
N ASP A 24 3.76 12.21 -0.94
CA ASP A 24 3.78 13.67 -0.87
C ASP A 24 5.08 14.23 -0.26
N CYS A 25 5.61 13.58 0.78
CA CYS A 25 6.72 14.12 1.57
C CYS A 25 8.12 13.73 1.06
N MET A 26 8.27 12.57 0.40
CA MET A 26 9.58 12.15 -0.10
C MET A 26 9.85 12.71 -1.50
N LYS A 27 11.06 13.22 -1.69
CA LYS A 27 11.56 13.58 -3.03
C LYS A 27 11.50 12.35 -3.93
N ASP A 28 11.08 12.56 -5.17
CA ASP A 28 11.07 11.49 -6.17
C ASP A 28 12.48 10.92 -6.34
N GLY A 29 12.60 9.60 -6.12
CA GLY A 29 13.88 8.93 -6.12
C GLY A 29 13.77 7.44 -5.77
N PRO A 30 14.84 6.68 -5.99
CA PRO A 30 14.85 5.23 -5.79
C PRO A 30 14.50 4.80 -4.35
N GLU A 31 14.89 5.61 -3.35
CA GLU A 31 14.59 5.34 -1.94
C GLU A 31 13.11 5.53 -1.59
N LYS A 32 12.46 6.55 -2.15
CA LYS A 32 11.00 6.76 -2.02
C LYS A 32 10.26 5.54 -2.53
N TRP A 33 10.60 5.12 -3.75
CA TRP A 33 9.95 3.96 -4.37
C TRP A 33 10.22 2.67 -3.59
N LYS A 34 11.45 2.44 -3.11
CA LYS A 34 11.76 1.26 -2.28
C LYS A 34 10.93 1.24 -0.99
N THR A 35 10.77 2.39 -0.34
CA THR A 35 10.00 2.54 0.90
C THR A 35 8.51 2.31 0.65
N ILE A 36 7.92 2.98 -0.34
CA ILE A 36 6.52 2.80 -0.74
C ILE A 36 6.25 1.34 -1.11
N ARG A 37 7.13 0.71 -1.90
CA ARG A 37 6.99 -0.71 -2.29
C ARG A 37 6.97 -1.64 -1.10
N SER A 38 7.87 -1.44 -0.13
CA SER A 38 7.93 -2.26 1.08
C SER A 38 6.62 -2.18 1.87
N LEU A 39 6.10 -0.96 2.05
CA LEU A 39 4.83 -0.69 2.73
C LEU A 39 3.64 -1.29 1.99
N VAL A 40 3.58 -1.12 0.66
CA VAL A 40 2.51 -1.66 -0.18
C VAL A 40 2.51 -3.19 -0.14
N ILE A 41 3.67 -3.85 -0.30
CA ILE A 41 3.79 -5.32 -0.25
C ILE A 41 3.37 -5.85 1.14
N SER A 42 3.81 -5.21 2.21
CA SER A 42 3.44 -5.59 3.57
C SER A 42 1.92 -5.47 3.79
N SER A 43 1.33 -4.38 3.31
CA SER A 43 -0.13 -4.14 3.36
C SER A 43 -0.89 -5.21 2.57
N LEU A 44 -0.51 -5.45 1.31
CA LEU A 44 -1.14 -6.45 0.46
C LEU A 44 -1.11 -7.84 1.10
N LYS A 45 0.04 -8.27 1.63
CA LYS A 45 0.17 -9.57 2.33
C LYS A 45 -0.76 -9.67 3.54
N HIS A 46 -0.92 -8.59 4.30
CA HIS A 46 -1.78 -8.56 5.48
C HIS A 46 -3.27 -8.60 5.11
N PHE A 47 -3.69 -7.77 4.16
CA PHE A 47 -5.12 -7.57 3.85
C PHE A 47 -5.69 -8.62 2.89
N ILE A 48 -4.87 -9.18 1.97
CA ILE A 48 -5.31 -10.31 1.12
C ILE A 48 -5.74 -11.51 1.96
N ARG A 49 -5.02 -11.79 3.06
CA ARG A 49 -5.35 -12.88 3.99
C ARG A 49 -6.63 -12.63 4.80
N LYS A 50 -7.15 -11.40 4.79
CA LYS A 50 -8.29 -10.95 5.60
C LYS A 50 -9.55 -10.63 4.75
N ASN A 51 -9.68 -11.25 3.58
CA ASN A 51 -10.83 -11.08 2.67
C ASN A 51 -10.96 -9.70 1.99
N TYR A 52 -9.96 -8.82 2.12
CA TYR A 52 -9.95 -7.54 1.39
C TYR A 52 -9.55 -7.69 -0.09
N LYS A 53 -9.35 -8.92 -0.59
CA LYS A 53 -8.89 -9.18 -1.97
C LYS A 53 -9.75 -8.47 -3.04
N SER A 54 -11.06 -8.36 -2.78
CA SER A 54 -12.03 -7.73 -3.68
C SER A 54 -12.42 -6.30 -3.27
N ASP A 55 -11.76 -5.74 -2.25
CA ASP A 55 -12.05 -4.38 -1.78
C ASP A 55 -11.55 -3.37 -2.84
N PRO A 56 -12.40 -2.45 -3.32
CA PRO A 56 -11.99 -1.44 -4.31
C PRO A 56 -10.80 -0.58 -3.85
N ARG A 57 -10.65 -0.36 -2.55
CA ARG A 57 -9.53 0.42 -1.99
C ARG A 57 -8.20 -0.30 -2.15
N MET A 58 -8.20 -1.62 -2.35
CA MET A 58 -6.98 -2.35 -2.69
C MET A 58 -6.43 -1.99 -4.07
N LEU A 59 -7.27 -1.45 -4.97
CA LEU A 59 -6.84 -1.02 -6.29
C LEU A 59 -5.76 0.06 -6.22
N ASP A 60 -5.79 0.95 -5.21
CA ASP A 60 -4.74 1.95 -4.99
C ASP A 60 -3.37 1.27 -4.77
N PHE A 61 -3.34 0.22 -3.94
CA PHE A 61 -2.13 -0.56 -3.66
C PHE A 61 -1.64 -1.34 -4.89
N TRP A 62 -2.57 -1.94 -5.66
CA TRP A 62 -2.24 -2.65 -6.90
C TRP A 62 -1.73 -1.69 -7.99
N TYR A 63 -2.35 -0.52 -8.10
CA TYR A 63 -1.93 0.52 -9.04
C TYR A 63 -0.52 0.98 -8.73
N LEU A 64 -0.20 1.25 -7.45
CA LEU A 64 1.15 1.61 -7.04
C LEU A 64 2.18 0.51 -7.33
N MET A 65 1.81 -0.77 -7.24
CA MET A 65 2.69 -1.88 -7.64
C MET A 65 2.93 -1.97 -9.15
N VAL A 66 1.92 -1.63 -9.97
CA VAL A 66 1.94 -1.80 -11.44
C VAL A 66 2.46 -0.56 -12.16
N ASN A 67 2.39 0.63 -11.55
CA ASN A 67 2.70 1.88 -12.23
C ASN A 67 4.16 1.89 -12.73
N LYS A 68 4.34 2.13 -14.04
CA LYS A 68 5.60 1.92 -14.82
C LYS A 68 6.82 2.70 -14.31
N LYS A 69 6.66 3.70 -13.43
CA LYS A 69 7.80 4.33 -12.71
C LYS A 69 8.53 3.34 -11.78
N PHE A 70 7.84 2.30 -11.27
CA PHE A 70 8.44 1.23 -10.47
C PHE A 70 9.21 0.20 -11.30
N PHE A 71 8.78 -0.05 -12.53
CA PHE A 71 9.43 -1.01 -13.43
C PHE A 71 10.76 -0.49 -13.97
N LYS A 72 10.88 0.83 -14.14
CA LYS A 72 12.07 1.51 -14.64
C LYS A 72 13.23 1.60 -13.65
N LEU A 73 13.03 1.13 -12.41
CA LEU A 73 14.05 1.08 -11.36
C LEU A 73 14.66 -0.32 -11.22
N ILE A 74 14.22 -1.26 -12.05
CA ILE A 74 14.67 -2.65 -12.11
C ILE A 74 15.55 -2.89 -13.36
N PHE A 75 15.58 -1.96 -14.31
CA PHE A 75 16.42 -2.00 -15.51
C PHE A 75 17.22 -0.70 -15.66
#